data_AF-A0A3Q2Z8F1-F1
#
_entry.id   AF-A0A3Q2Z8F1-F1
#
_cell.length_a   1.000
_cell.length_b   1.000
_cell.length_c   1.000
_cell.angle_alpha   90.00
_cell.angle_beta   90.00
_cell.angle_gamma   90.00
#
_symmetry.space_group_name_H-M   'P 1'
#
loop_
_entity.id
_entity.type
_entity.pdbx_description
1 polymer ?
#
loop_
_entity_poly.entity_id
_entity_poly.type
_entity_poly.pdbx_seq_one_letter_code
_entity_poly.pdbx_strand_id
1 'polypeptide(L)'
;PAHGSGPRESAACLVHYLYRRFSTHSLGSVQNAKALKAKKEEGNKAFKEGSFDAAYVLYSEALTIDPNNIKTNAKLYCNRATVGFCVLCHHAIRFNISSE
;
A
#
# COMPACT_ATOMS: atom_id res chain seq x y z
N PRO A 1 -18.13 -40.64 -48.76
CA PRO A 1 -17.12 -39.58 -48.48
C PRO A 1 -17.46 -38.85 -47.17
N ALA A 2 -16.91 -39.36 -46.06
CA ALA A 2 -17.02 -38.74 -44.74
C ALA A 2 -16.07 -37.53 -44.69
N HIS A 3 -16.61 -36.33 -44.95
CA HIS A 3 -15.87 -35.09 -44.71
C HIS A 3 -15.90 -34.77 -43.22
N GLY A 4 -14.75 -35.01 -42.57
CA GLY A 4 -14.49 -34.54 -41.23
C GLY A 4 -14.38 -33.01 -41.17
N SER A 5 -14.76 -32.45 -40.03
CA SER A 5 -13.98 -31.45 -39.30
C SER A 5 -14.83 -31.03 -38.09
N GLY A 6 -14.40 -31.43 -36.90
CA GLY A 6 -15.00 -31.02 -35.64
C GLY A 6 -15.00 -29.50 -35.47
N PRO A 7 -15.72 -28.99 -34.46
CA PRO A 7 -15.76 -27.56 -34.22
C PRO A 7 -14.32 -27.11 -33.97
N ARG A 8 -13.80 -26.30 -34.90
CA ARG A 8 -12.62 -25.49 -34.68
C ARG A 8 -13.02 -24.44 -33.65
N GLU A 9 -13.18 -24.87 -32.40
CA GLU A 9 -13.32 -24.00 -31.26
C GLU A 9 -12.04 -23.20 -31.20
N SER A 10 -12.17 -21.98 -31.70
CA SER A 10 -11.10 -21.10 -32.09
C SER A 10 -10.05 -21.04 -31.00
N ALA A 11 -8.80 -21.35 -31.32
CA ALA A 11 -7.66 -21.08 -30.44
C ALA A 11 -7.69 -19.63 -29.92
N ALA A 12 -8.28 -18.70 -30.70
CA ALA A 12 -8.60 -17.33 -30.28
C ALA A 12 -9.43 -17.25 -28.99
N CYS A 13 -10.41 -18.13 -28.77
CA CYS A 13 -11.25 -18.14 -27.58
C CYS A 13 -10.47 -18.63 -26.35
N LEU A 14 -9.62 -19.65 -26.51
CA LEU A 14 -8.74 -20.13 -25.44
C LEU A 14 -7.67 -19.08 -25.10
N VAL A 15 -7.09 -18.41 -26.09
CA VAL A 15 -6.15 -17.30 -25.89
C VAL A 15 -6.82 -16.15 -25.14
N HIS A 16 -8.06 -15.79 -25.48
CA HIS A 16 -8.81 -14.75 -24.77
C HIS A 16 -9.19 -15.17 -23.34
N TYR A 17 -9.57 -16.44 -23.13
CA TYR A 17 -9.85 -17.01 -21.80
C TYR A 17 -8.60 -17.05 -20.92
N LEU A 18 -7.45 -17.48 -21.45
CA LEU A 18 -6.17 -17.51 -20.73
C LEU A 18 -5.65 -16.10 -20.45
N TYR A 19 -5.76 -15.17 -21.39
CA TYR A 19 -5.39 -13.77 -21.19
C TYR A 19 -6.25 -13.09 -20.11
N ARG A 20 -7.56 -13.37 -20.09
CA ARG A 20 -8.48 -12.88 -19.05
C ARG A 20 -8.25 -13.55 -17.69
N ARG A 21 -7.89 -14.84 -17.65
CA ARG A 21 -7.53 -15.57 -16.43
C ARG A 21 -6.22 -15.05 -15.82
N PHE A 22 -5.22 -14.70 -16.64
CA PHE A 22 -3.94 -14.16 -16.18
C PHE A 22 -4.00 -12.66 -15.80
N SER A 23 -4.83 -11.87 -16.49
CA SER A 23 -4.89 -10.41 -16.30
C SER A 23 -5.63 -9.96 -15.03
N THR A 24 -6.37 -10.84 -14.36
CA THR A 24 -7.12 -10.48 -13.15
C THR A 24 -6.24 -10.30 -11.91
N HIS A 25 -4.98 -10.72 -11.93
CA HIS A 25 -4.04 -10.53 -10.81
C HIS A 25 -3.60 -9.07 -10.61
N SER A 26 -3.78 -8.17 -11.58
CA SER A 26 -3.28 -6.78 -11.49
C SER A 26 -4.32 -5.76 -11.01
N LEU A 27 -5.62 -6.05 -11.08
CA LEU A 27 -6.66 -5.03 -10.86
C LEU A 27 -6.91 -4.73 -9.37
N GLY A 28 -6.73 -5.71 -8.47
CA GLY A 28 -6.84 -5.50 -7.02
C GLY A 28 -5.70 -4.66 -6.44
N SER A 29 -4.49 -4.76 -7.02
CA SER A 29 -3.31 -4.00 -6.57
C SER A 29 -3.45 -2.49 -6.81
N VAL A 30 -4.10 -2.07 -7.89
CA VAL A 30 -4.18 -0.64 -8.25
C VAL A 30 -5.12 0.14 -7.32
N GLN A 31 -6.19 -0.48 -6.84
CA GLN A 31 -7.14 0.16 -5.92
C GLN A 31 -6.51 0.35 -4.54
N ASN A 32 -5.80 -0.67 -4.05
CA ASN A 32 -5.08 -0.62 -2.78
C ASN A 32 -3.92 0.39 -2.84
N ALA A 33 -3.22 0.48 -3.98
CA ALA A 33 -2.15 1.47 -4.17
C ALA A 33 -2.64 2.93 -4.10
N LYS A 34 -3.87 3.22 -4.55
CA LYS A 34 -4.45 4.57 -4.43
C LYS A 34 -4.76 4.92 -2.98
N ALA A 35 -5.41 4.02 -2.25
CA ALA A 35 -5.70 4.21 -0.82
C ALA A 35 -4.40 4.34 0.00
N LEU A 36 -3.39 3.52 -0.31
CA LEU A 36 -2.06 3.59 0.29
C LEU A 36 -1.39 4.96 0.08
N LYS A 37 -1.47 5.49 -1.15
CA LYS A 37 -0.91 6.80 -1.47
C LYS A 37 -1.60 7.93 -0.69
N ALA A 38 -2.94 7.88 -0.58
CA ALA A 38 -3.71 8.86 0.17
C ALA A 38 -3.32 8.86 1.66
N LYS A 39 -3.27 7.70 2.31
CA LYS A 39 -2.85 7.58 3.72
C LYS A 39 -1.41 8.04 3.95
N LYS A 40 -0.51 7.76 3.01
CA LYS A 40 0.87 8.27 3.06
C LYS A 40 0.93 9.80 2.98
N GLU A 41 0.13 10.41 2.11
CA GLU A 41 0.05 11.87 1.99
C GLU A 41 -0.54 12.52 3.24
N GLU A 42 -1.56 11.89 3.83
CA GLU A 42 -2.16 12.31 5.11
C GLU A 42 -1.14 12.24 6.25
N GLY A 43 -0.38 11.15 6.36
CA GLY A 43 0.71 11.01 7.33
C GLY A 43 1.81 12.06 7.13
N ASN A 44 2.17 12.37 5.88
CA ASN A 44 3.11 13.44 5.56
C ASN A 44 2.58 14.83 5.95
N LYS A 45 1.27 15.07 5.84
CA LYS A 45 0.65 16.33 6.25
C LYS A 45 0.70 16.47 7.77
N ALA A 46 0.29 15.43 8.50
CA ALA A 46 0.39 15.38 9.97
C ALA A 46 1.83 15.57 10.46
N PHE A 47 2.81 14.98 9.77
CA PHE A 47 4.23 15.17 10.06
C PHE A 47 4.66 16.63 9.91
N LYS A 48 4.22 17.31 8.84
CA LYS A 48 4.52 18.74 8.62
C LYS A 48 3.82 19.65 9.62
N GLU A 49 2.64 19.25 10.10
CA GLU A 49 1.88 19.97 11.13
C GLU A 49 2.45 19.74 12.55
N GLY A 50 3.50 18.93 12.70
CA GLY A 50 4.11 18.61 14.01
C GLY A 50 3.31 17.60 14.84
N SER A 51 2.25 17.03 14.26
CA SER A 51 1.42 15.99 14.91
C SER A 51 2.04 14.60 14.69
N PHE A 52 3.14 14.34 15.39
CA PHE A 52 3.92 13.11 15.23
C PHE A 52 3.15 11.84 15.64
N ASP A 53 2.40 11.86 16.75
CA ASP A 53 1.57 10.72 17.17
C ASP A 53 0.53 10.33 16.09
N ALA A 54 -0.17 11.32 15.53
CA ALA A 54 -1.14 11.08 14.45
C ALA A 54 -0.47 10.54 13.18
N ALA A 55 0.69 11.09 12.80
CA ALA A 55 1.45 10.61 11.66
C ALA A 55 1.89 9.14 11.84
N TYR A 56 2.26 8.72 13.04
CA TYR A 56 2.66 7.34 13.33
C TYR A 56 1.51 6.35 13.10
N VAL A 57 0.31 6.70 13.58
CA VAL A 57 -0.90 5.88 13.38
C VAL A 57 -1.24 5.78 11.90
N LEU A 58 -1.23 6.90 11.17
CA LEU A 58 -1.52 6.95 9.74
C LEU A 58 -0.56 6.09 8.90
N TYR A 59 0.75 6.13 9.20
CA TYR A 59 1.71 5.26 8.53
C TYR A 59 1.52 3.78 8.89
N SER A 60 1.11 3.49 10.12
CA SER A 60 0.80 2.12 10.56
C SER A 60 -0.43 1.57 9.84
N GLU A 61 -1.49 2.36 9.71
CA GLU A 61 -2.68 2.02 8.92
C GLU A 61 -2.33 1.82 7.44
N ALA A 62 -1.48 2.69 6.87
CA ALA A 62 -1.04 2.55 5.48
C ALA A 62 -0.39 1.19 5.22
N LEU A 63 0.44 0.68 6.14
CA LEU A 63 1.09 -0.63 6.01
C LEU A 63 0.09 -1.81 5.98
N THR A 64 -1.13 -1.64 6.52
CA THR A 64 -2.17 -2.68 6.52
C THR A 64 -2.95 -2.78 5.20
N ILE A 65 -2.92 -1.73 4.37
CA ILE A 65 -3.74 -1.64 3.14
C ILE A 65 -3.17 -2.54 2.03
N ASP A 66 -1.85 -2.54 1.86
CA ASP A 66 -1.19 -3.31 0.80
C ASP A 66 0.15 -3.89 1.28
N PRO A 67 0.13 -5.01 2.04
CA PRO A 67 1.35 -5.66 2.50
C PRO A 67 2.23 -6.19 1.35
N ASN A 68 1.65 -6.39 0.17
CA ASN A 68 2.35 -6.92 -1.01
C ASN A 68 3.18 -5.84 -1.75
N ASN A 69 2.97 -4.55 -1.45
CA ASN A 69 3.69 -3.46 -2.09
C ASN A 69 5.04 -3.17 -1.41
N ILE A 70 6.01 -4.06 -1.63
CA ILE A 70 7.35 -4.00 -1.01
C ILE A 70 8.00 -2.61 -1.16
N LYS A 71 7.95 -2.01 -2.36
CA LYS A 71 8.60 -0.72 -2.63
C LYS A 71 7.99 0.43 -1.83
N THR A 72 6.67 0.45 -1.67
CA THR A 72 5.99 1.52 -0.93
C THR A 72 6.07 1.29 0.57
N ASN A 73 5.98 0.03 1.00
CA ASN A 73 6.09 -0.35 2.41
C ASN A 73 7.47 -0.02 2.97
N ALA A 74 8.55 -0.24 2.21
CA ALA A 74 9.89 0.17 2.60
C ALA A 74 9.96 1.67 2.96
N LYS A 75 9.34 2.54 2.15
CA LYS A 75 9.30 3.99 2.42
C LYS A 75 8.45 4.31 3.65
N LEU A 76 7.33 3.63 3.84
CA LEU A 76 6.46 3.82 5.01
C LEU A 76 7.15 3.40 6.30
N TYR A 77 7.91 2.30 6.31
CA TYR A 77 8.70 1.90 7.47
C TYR A 77 9.76 2.94 7.84
N CYS A 78 10.50 3.47 6.86
CA CYS A 78 11.46 4.55 7.12
C CYS A 78 10.78 5.78 7.72
N ASN A 79 9.68 6.25 7.13
CA ASN A 79 8.94 7.40 7.64
C ASN A 79 8.41 7.15 9.05
N ARG A 80 7.82 5.97 9.32
CA ARG A 80 7.32 5.58 10.63
C ARG A 80 8.43 5.57 11.69
N ALA A 81 9.64 5.11 11.35
CA ALA A 81 10.79 5.15 12.26
C ALA A 81 11.21 6.59 12.58
N THR A 82 11.26 7.47 11.57
CA THR A 82 11.54 8.90 11.77
C THR A 82 10.53 9.55 12.71
N VAL A 83 9.24 9.29 12.48
CA VAL A 83 8.18 9.81 13.36
C VAL A 83 8.30 9.26 14.78
N GLY A 84 8.54 7.96 14.93
CA GLY A 84 8.73 7.34 16.24
C GLY A 84 9.88 7.96 17.02
N PHE A 85 11.00 8.28 16.35
CA PHE A 85 12.10 9.02 16.97
C PHE A 85 11.67 10.43 17.41
N CYS A 86 10.92 11.16 16.58
CA CYS A 86 10.41 12.49 16.95
C CYS A 86 9.43 12.44 18.13
N VAL A 87 8.54 11.44 18.21
CA VAL A 87 7.62 11.26 19.33
C VAL A 87 8.40 11.02 20.62
N LEU A 88 9.40 10.13 20.60
CA LEU A 88 10.25 9.84 21.76
C LEU A 88 10.96 11.09 22.27
N CYS A 89 11.55 11.89 21.37
CA CYS A 89 12.21 13.14 21.77
C CYS A 89 11.24 14.17 22.33
N HIS A 90 10.06 14.35 21.71
CA HIS A 90 9.06 15.30 22.19
C HIS A 90 8.51 14.90 23.57
N HIS A 91 8.25 13.61 23.78
CA HIS A 91 7.75 13.10 25.06
C HIS A 91 8.81 13.16 26.17
N ALA A 92 10.08 12.89 25.85
CA ALA A 92 11.19 13.01 26.79
C ALA A 92 11.39 14.45 27.28
N ILE A 93 11.28 15.45 26.38
CA ILE A 93 11.35 16.87 26.76
C ILE A 93 10.18 17.25 27.67
N ARG A 94 8.96 16.80 27.34
CA ARG A 94 7.75 17.13 28.11
C ARG A 94 7.77 16.52 29.52
N PHE A 95 8.30 15.32 29.68
CA PHE A 95 8.51 14.70 31.00
C PHE A 95 9.56 15.44 31.82
N ASN A 96 10.66 15.88 31.20
CA ASN A 96 11.73 16.59 31.89
C ASN A 96 11.25 17.95 32.44
N ILE A 97 10.52 18.73 31.62
CA ILE A 97 9.98 20.04 32.02
C ILE A 97 8.90 19.94 33.11
N SER A 98 8.17 18.82 33.21
CA SER A 98 7.14 18.65 34.25
C SER A 98 7.69 18.18 35.61
N SER A 99 8.99 17.88 35.68
CA SER A 99 9.67 17.43 36.91
C SER A 99 10.49 18.52 37.62
N GLU A 100 10.61 19.70 37.00
CA GLU A 100 11.15 20.93 37.58
C GLU A 100 10.01 21.84 38.06
#